data_AF-A0A1H1MBI3-F1
#
_entry.id   AF-A0A1H1MBI3-F1
#
_cell.length_a   1.000
_cell.length_b   1.000
_cell.length_c   1.000
_cell.angle_alpha   90.00
_cell.angle_beta   90.00
_cell.angle_gamma   90.00
#
_symmetry.space_group_name_H-M   'P 1'
#
loop_
_entity.id
_entity.type
_entity.pdbx_description
1 polymer ?
#
loop_
_entity_poly.entity_id
_entity_poly.type
_entity_poly.pdbx_seq_one_letter_code
_entity_poly.pdbx_strand_id
1 'polypeptide(L)' 'MRQEPQQPQLNRTAQQLRHSHLGAIIDAQGREIPITEQMILQACRQLEKESRLRRLFF' A
#
# COMPACT_ATOMS: atom_id res chain seq x y z
N MET A 1 27.60 -29.83 11.41
CA MET A 1 26.27 -29.26 11.66
C MET A 1 26.38 -27.75 11.67
N ARG A 2 26.24 -27.09 10.51
CA ARG A 2 26.18 -25.63 10.44
C ARG A 2 24.76 -25.22 10.79
N GLN A 3 24.58 -24.54 11.92
CA GLN A 3 23.31 -23.92 12.27
C GLN A 3 23.17 -22.64 11.45
N GLU A 4 22.14 -22.55 10.61
CA GLU A 4 21.72 -21.29 9.99
C GLU A 4 21.27 -20.31 11.08
N PRO A 5 21.71 -19.04 11.04
CA PRO A 5 21.20 -18.04 11.97
C PRO A 5 19.72 -17.79 11.68
N GLN A 6 18.86 -18.12 12.64
CA GLN A 6 17.44 -17.80 12.64
C GLN A 6 17.22 -16.32 12.26
N GLN A 7 16.36 -16.07 11.28
CA GLN A 7 15.91 -14.75 10.83
C GLN A 7 14.54 -14.36 11.44
N PRO A 8 14.43 -13.94 12.71
CA PRO A 8 13.17 -13.42 13.26
C PRO A 8 12.96 -11.91 13.00
N GLN A 9 13.98 -11.18 12.56
CA GLN A 9 13.97 -9.71 12.59
C GLN A 9 13.31 -9.06 11.37
N LEU A 10 13.52 -9.61 10.16
CA LEU A 10 12.89 -9.13 8.91
C LEU A 10 11.36 -9.15 8.97
N ASN A 11 10.79 -10.19 9.59
CA ASN A 11 9.35 -10.34 9.71
C ASN A 11 8.74 -9.30 10.67
N ARG A 12 9.49 -8.87 11.68
CA ARG A 12 9.06 -7.87 12.67
C ARG A 12 8.99 -6.47 12.04
N THR A 13 9.98 -6.09 11.25
CA THR A 13 10.00 -4.79 10.57
C THR A 13 8.86 -4.67 9.57
N ALA A 14 8.60 -5.73 8.79
CA ALA A 14 7.47 -5.78 7.86
C ALA A 14 6.12 -5.68 8.61
N GLN A 15 5.96 -6.42 9.72
CA GLN A 15 4.77 -6.36 10.57
C GLN A 15 4.52 -4.99 11.19
N GLN A 16 5.59 -4.27 11.54
CA GLN A 16 5.53 -2.95 12.18
C GLN A 16 5.24 -1.84 11.16
N LEU A 17 5.76 -1.96 9.94
CA LEU A 17 5.44 -1.07 8.82
C LEU A 17 3.99 -1.24 8.35
N ARG A 18 3.41 -2.45 8.43
CA ARG A 18 1.99 -2.69 8.09
C ARG A 18 1.00 -1.90 8.94
N HIS A 19 1.40 -1.48 10.14
CA HIS A 19 0.57 -0.65 11.03
C HIS A 19 1.04 0.80 11.11
N SER A 20 2.14 1.15 10.45
CA SER A 20 2.62 2.53 10.38
C SER A 20 1.92 3.23 9.23
N HIS A 21 1.07 4.20 9.55
CA HIS A 21 0.48 5.08 8.53
C HIS A 21 1.61 5.91 7.89
N LEU A 22 1.97 5.58 6.65
CA LEU A 22 3.03 6.28 5.90
C LEU A 22 2.59 7.66 5.39
N GLY A 23 1.31 8.00 5.55
CA GLY A 23 0.70 9.27 5.19
C GLY A 23 -0.83 9.25 5.36
N ALA A 24 -1.45 10.43 5.23
CA ALA A 24 -2.89 10.61 5.33
C ALA A 24 -3.39 11.60 4.26
N ILE A 25 -4.66 11.46 3.86
CA ILE A 25 -5.38 12.42 3.03
C ILE A 25 -6.15 13.35 3.97
N ILE A 26 -6.03 14.67 3.77
CA ILE A 26 -6.86 15.63 4.50
C ILE A 26 -8.19 15.76 3.77
N ASP A 27 -9.29 15.45 4.44
CA ASP A 27 -10.63 15.60 3.87
C ASP A 27 -11.14 17.06 3.94
N ALA A 28 -12.31 17.32 3.34
CA ALA A 28 -12.89 18.66 3.31
C ALA A 28 -13.24 19.25 4.70
N GLN A 29 -13.30 18.42 5.74
CA GLN A 29 -13.53 18.84 7.12
C GLN A 29 -12.20 19.05 7.88
N GLY A 30 -11.06 18.86 7.22
CA GLY A 30 -9.74 18.96 7.83
C GLY A 30 -9.31 17.72 8.62
N ARG A 31 -9.99 16.58 8.45
CA ARG A 31 -9.64 15.33 9.15
C ARG A 31 -8.58 14.58 8.36
N GLU A 32 -7.61 14.03 9.08
CA GLU A 32 -6.61 13.14 8.51
C GLU A 32 -7.20 11.72 8.35
N ILE A 33 -7.33 11.29 7.10
CA ILE A 33 -7.78 9.95 6.73
C ILE A 33 -6.53 9.12 6.36
N PRO A 34 -6.13 8.13 7.16
CA PRO A 34 -4.92 7.35 6.87
C PRO A 34 -5.01 6.64 5.51
N ILE A 35 -3.91 6.67 4.75
CA ILE A 35 -3.83 5.92 3.49
C ILE A 35 -3.63 4.45 3.82
N THR A 36 -4.57 3.61 3.39
CA THR A 36 -4.52 2.15 3.59
C THR A 36 -4.09 1.43 2.32
N GLU A 37 -3.59 0.20 2.48
CA GLU A 37 -3.28 -0.68 1.34
C GLU A 37 -4.50 -0.90 0.43
N GLN A 38 -5.70 -1.04 1.02
CA GLN A 38 -6.94 -1.19 0.24
C GLN A 38 -7.20 0.01 -0.66
N MET A 39 -6.95 1.23 -0.18
CA MET A 39 -7.10 2.46 -0.98
C MET A 39 -6.12 2.47 -2.16
N ILE A 40 -4.85 2.08 -1.92
CA ILE A 40 -3.83 2.00 -2.97
C ILE A 40 -4.23 0.97 -4.03
N LEU A 41 -4.59 -0.24 -3.61
CA LEU A 41 -5.00 -1.30 -4.53
C LEU A 41 -6.23 -0.91 -5.36
N GLN A 42 -7.19 -0.21 -4.75
CA GLN A 42 -8.35 0.30 -5.46
C GLN A 42 -7.97 1.33 -6.52
N ALA A 43 -7.09 2.29 -6.18
CA ALA A 43 -6.60 3.29 -7.11
C ALA A 43 -5.86 2.65 -8.30
N CYS A 44 -4.97 1.68 -8.04
CA CYS A 44 -4.28 0.94 -9.11
C CYS A 44 -5.25 0.26 -10.08
N ARG A 45 -6.25 -0.47 -9.56
CA ARG A 45 -7.28 -1.12 -10.41
C ARG A 45 -8.05 -0.14 -11.27
N GLN A 46 -8.39 1.03 -10.72
CA GLN A 46 -9.09 2.07 -11.47
C GLN A 46 -8.20 2.64 -12.59
N LEU A 47 -6.94 2.95 -12.30
CA LEU A 47 -5.97 3.42 -13.29
C LEU A 47 -5.75 2.41 -14.42
N GLU A 48 -5.65 1.13 -14.10
CA GLU A 48 -5.53 0.05 -15.10
C GLU A 48 -6.76 -0.01 -16.02
N LYS A 49 -7.96 0.12 -15.45
CA LYS A 49 -9.21 0.16 -16.21
C LYS A 49 -9.26 1.36 -17.16
N GLU A 50 -8.93 2.55 -16.67
CA GLU A 50 -8.90 3.77 -17.47
C GLU A 50 -7.83 3.72 -18.57
N SER A 51 -6.64 3.20 -18.26
CA SER A 51 -5.57 2.97 -19.23
C SER A 51 -5.99 2.00 -20.35
N ARG A 52 -6.70 0.93 -20.00
CA ARG A 52 -7.26 -0.02 -20.99
C ARG A 52 -8.28 0.67 -21.89
N LEU A 53 -9.19 1.46 -21.33
CA LEU A 53 -10.18 2.20 -22.11
C LEU A 53 -9.48 3.18 -23.07
N ARG A 54 -8.50 3.96 -22.60
CA ARG A 54 -7.75 4.88 -23.46
C ARG A 54 -7.09 4.16 -24.64
N ARG A 55 -6.51 2.97 -24.45
CA ARG A 55 -5.90 2.17 -25.52
C ARG A 55 -6.88 1.59 -26.55
N LEU A 56 -8.19 1.58 -26.27
CA LEU A 56 -9.20 1.10 -27.22
C LEU A 56 -9.77 2.23 -28.09
N PHE A 57 -9.51 3.49 -27.72
CA PHE A 57 -10.03 4.68 -28.41
C PHE A 57 -8.95 5.52 -29.09
N PHE A 58 -7.71 5.04 -29.13
CA PHE A 58 -6.57 5.56 -29.90
C PHE A 58 -5.90 4.40 -30.63
#